data_AF-A0A136LNT1-F1
#
_entry.id   AF-A0A136LNT1-F1
#
_cell.length_a   1.000
_cell.length_b   1.000
_cell.length_c   1.000
_cell.angle_alpha   90.00
_cell.angle_beta   90.00
_cell.angle_gamma   90.00
#
_symmetry.space_group_name_H-M   'P 1'
#
loop_
_entity.id
_entity.type
_entity.pdbx_description
1 polymer ?
#
loop_
_entity_poly.entity_id
_entity_poly.type
_entity_poly.pdbx_seq_one_letter_code
_entity_poly.pdbx_strand_id
1 'polypeptide(L)'
;MFPTRQLPDFPLRGLHGERAADWMRDNGVRGWAVETIYAQGDLRTTRGVDFSSHAAAGVRVLVRWNYSYASTDGGGGTYPRRERYAEFADWCRRSIAASKGIWGHIIGNEPNRRGERPDLGDPITAIDVASVFNLVWNGRPAGARLSPPAIDPTNIETAEPRGYWRQILERIDGADFFAVHAYSYGSEQHPESEDRFGDFPL
;
A
#
# COMPACT_ATOMS: atom_id res chain seq x y z
N MET A 1 29.99 -21.21 -11.82
CA MET A 1 29.43 -20.18 -12.72
C MET A 1 28.03 -19.87 -12.21
N PHE A 2 27.81 -18.73 -11.57
CA PHE A 2 26.46 -18.33 -11.16
C PHE A 2 25.64 -18.02 -12.41
N PRO A 3 24.38 -18.46 -12.51
CA PRO A 3 23.54 -18.09 -13.65
C PRO A 3 23.44 -16.57 -13.70
N THR A 4 23.74 -16.00 -14.86
CA THR A 4 23.52 -14.58 -15.14
C THR A 4 22.03 -14.32 -14.97
N ARG A 5 21.66 -13.69 -13.85
CA ARG A 5 20.28 -13.29 -13.56
C ARG A 5 19.86 -12.32 -14.65
N GLN A 6 19.03 -12.79 -15.57
CA GLN A 6 18.41 -11.94 -16.58
C GLN A 6 17.57 -10.91 -15.82
N LEU A 7 17.99 -9.65 -15.88
CA LEU A 7 17.22 -8.56 -15.30
C LEU A 7 15.88 -8.47 -16.04
N PRO A 8 14.79 -8.09 -15.35
CA PRO A 8 13.50 -7.91 -16.00
C PRO A 8 13.62 -6.89 -17.16
N ASP A 9 12.92 -7.14 -18.26
CA ASP A 9 12.81 -6.21 -19.41
C ASP A 9 12.01 -4.92 -19.09
N PHE A 10 11.73 -4.69 -17.80
CA PHE A 10 11.01 -3.52 -17.31
C PHE A 10 11.86 -2.76 -16.29
N PRO A 11 11.96 -1.42 -16.37
CA PRO A 11 12.80 -0.63 -15.47
C PRO A 11 12.45 -0.86 -13.99
N LEU A 12 13.46 -1.07 -13.15
CA LEU A 12 13.33 -1.16 -11.70
C LEU A 12 13.57 0.20 -11.04
N ARG A 13 12.82 1.20 -11.49
CA ARG A 13 12.81 2.56 -10.94
C ARG A 13 11.38 3.06 -10.87
N GLY A 14 11.08 3.91 -9.90
CA GLY A 14 9.75 4.44 -9.75
C GLY A 14 9.64 5.63 -8.84
N LEU A 15 8.47 6.23 -8.83
CA LEU A 15 8.11 7.35 -7.98
C LEU A 15 6.91 6.97 -7.11
N HIS A 16 6.89 7.47 -5.89
CA HIS A 16 5.74 7.38 -4.99
C HIS A 16 5.29 8.78 -4.65
N GLY A 17 3.98 9.02 -4.75
CA GLY A 17 3.38 10.31 -4.45
C GLY A 17 2.19 10.59 -5.34
N GLU A 18 1.39 11.57 -4.96
CA GLU A 18 0.28 12.03 -5.79
C GLU A 18 0.80 12.54 -7.13
N ARG A 19 0.18 12.08 -8.22
CA ARG A 19 0.54 12.47 -9.60
C ARG A 19 1.95 12.02 -10.03
N ALA A 20 2.57 11.11 -9.30
CA ALA A 20 3.83 10.48 -9.69
C ALA A 20 3.70 9.80 -11.05
N ALA A 21 2.59 9.11 -11.30
CA ALA A 21 2.32 8.45 -12.57
C ALA A 21 2.18 9.49 -13.71
N ASP A 22 1.43 10.57 -13.48
CA ASP A 22 1.28 11.65 -14.46
C ASP A 22 2.61 12.24 -14.84
N TRP A 23 3.44 12.59 -13.85
CA TRP A 23 4.77 13.13 -14.10
C TRP A 23 5.62 12.18 -14.93
N MET A 24 5.62 10.89 -14.59
CA MET A 24 6.38 9.87 -15.34
C MET A 24 5.90 9.77 -16.79
N ARG A 25 4.60 9.74 -17.03
CA ARG A 25 4.01 9.73 -18.38
C ARG A 25 4.42 10.97 -19.17
N ASP A 26 4.20 12.15 -18.59
CA ASP A 26 4.39 13.44 -19.27
C ASP A 26 5.87 13.72 -19.60
N ASN A 27 6.80 13.07 -18.89
CA ASN A 27 8.24 13.16 -19.12
C ASN A 27 8.84 11.94 -19.85
N GLY A 28 8.01 11.01 -20.36
CA GLY A 28 8.49 9.82 -21.07
C GLY A 28 9.31 8.85 -20.22
N VAL A 29 9.15 8.88 -18.89
CA VAL A 29 9.87 8.03 -17.95
C VAL A 29 9.11 6.73 -17.71
N ARG A 30 9.61 5.65 -18.31
CA ARG A 30 9.13 4.28 -18.00
C ARG A 30 9.56 3.84 -16.60
N GLY A 31 8.69 3.09 -15.91
CA GLY A 31 8.97 2.57 -14.58
C GLY A 31 7.70 2.31 -13.76
N TRP A 32 7.82 2.40 -12.44
CA TRP A 32 6.74 2.13 -11.49
C TRP A 32 6.23 3.41 -10.85
N ALA A 33 4.93 3.51 -10.62
CA ALA A 33 4.35 4.60 -9.84
C ALA A 33 3.45 4.04 -8.76
N VAL A 34 3.50 4.59 -7.55
CA VAL A 34 2.53 4.27 -6.48
C VAL A 34 1.63 5.48 -6.29
N GLU A 35 0.34 5.31 -6.56
CA GLU A 35 -0.71 6.32 -6.40
C GLU A 35 -1.65 5.90 -5.27
N THR A 36 -2.04 6.85 -4.41
CA THR A 36 -3.00 6.56 -3.34
C THR A 36 -4.37 7.11 -3.70
N ILE A 37 -5.39 6.25 -3.65
CA ILE A 37 -6.79 6.63 -3.85
C ILE A 37 -7.52 6.49 -2.53
N TYR A 38 -8.11 7.61 -2.10
CA TYR A 38 -8.82 7.72 -0.83
C TYR A 38 -10.33 7.62 -1.05
N ALA A 39 -11.02 6.88 -0.18
CA ALA A 39 -12.48 6.93 -0.07
C ALA A 39 -12.97 8.30 0.47
N GLN A 40 -12.10 9.05 1.17
CA GLN A 40 -12.42 10.32 1.81
C GLN A 40 -13.60 10.19 2.79
N GLY A 41 -13.61 9.12 3.56
CA GLY A 41 -14.67 8.86 4.54
C GLY A 41 -15.95 8.24 3.97
N ASP A 42 -16.18 8.35 2.65
CA ASP A 42 -17.38 7.88 1.95
C ASP A 42 -17.15 6.53 1.25
N LEU A 43 -17.63 5.46 1.87
CA LEU A 43 -17.56 4.10 1.33
C LEU A 43 -18.72 3.77 0.39
N ARG A 44 -19.74 4.65 0.27
CA ARG A 44 -20.90 4.39 -0.60
C ARG A 44 -20.55 4.67 -2.05
N THR A 45 -19.83 5.78 -2.30
CA THR A 45 -19.44 6.19 -3.65
C THR A 45 -18.23 5.39 -4.15
N THR A 46 -18.42 4.58 -5.19
CA THR A 46 -17.33 3.89 -5.90
C THR A 46 -16.34 4.90 -6.49
N ARG A 47 -15.03 4.66 -6.39
CA ARG A 47 -13.99 5.52 -6.98
C ARG A 47 -13.09 4.75 -7.94
N GLY A 48 -13.56 4.54 -9.17
CA GLY A 48 -12.74 3.99 -10.25
C GLY A 48 -11.72 5.02 -10.76
N VAL A 49 -10.56 4.53 -11.21
CA VAL A 49 -9.50 5.36 -11.83
C VAL A 49 -9.01 4.71 -13.13
N ASP A 50 -8.59 5.51 -14.09
CA ASP A 50 -8.11 5.04 -15.40
C ASP A 50 -6.67 5.46 -15.66
N PHE A 51 -5.76 4.50 -15.53
CA PHE A 51 -4.34 4.63 -15.82
C PHE A 51 -3.96 4.02 -17.18
N SER A 52 -4.92 3.81 -18.09
CA SER A 52 -4.65 3.17 -19.39
C SER A 52 -3.63 3.96 -20.23
N SER A 53 -3.66 5.30 -20.16
CA SER A 53 -2.68 6.16 -20.83
C SER A 53 -1.27 6.00 -20.26
N HIS A 54 -1.15 5.82 -18.94
CA HIS A 54 0.12 5.59 -18.24
C HIS A 54 0.69 4.22 -18.58
N ALA A 55 -0.16 3.20 -18.59
CA ALA A 55 0.20 1.85 -19.03
C ALA A 55 0.74 1.86 -20.47
N ALA A 56 0.06 2.57 -21.39
CA ALA A 56 0.51 2.73 -22.77
C ALA A 56 1.85 3.48 -22.88
N ALA A 57 2.13 4.42 -21.97
CA ALA A 57 3.42 5.10 -21.86
C ALA A 57 4.52 4.26 -21.17
N GLY A 58 4.23 3.02 -20.78
CA GLY A 58 5.18 2.13 -20.12
C GLY A 58 5.40 2.44 -18.63
N VAL A 59 4.40 3.02 -17.97
CA VAL A 59 4.34 3.19 -16.51
C VAL A 59 3.46 2.09 -15.90
N ARG A 60 4.00 1.32 -14.96
CA ARG A 60 3.24 0.35 -14.16
C ARG A 60 2.75 1.02 -12.89
N VAL A 61 1.46 1.29 -12.83
CA VAL A 61 0.85 1.94 -11.66
C VAL A 61 0.40 0.90 -10.65
N LEU A 62 0.82 1.08 -9.41
CA LEU A 62 0.31 0.42 -8.21
C LEU A 62 -0.65 1.39 -7.53
N VAL A 63 -1.88 0.94 -7.28
CA VAL A 63 -2.87 1.77 -6.58
C VAL A 63 -3.03 1.30 -5.14
N ARG A 64 -2.75 2.19 -4.19
CA ARG A 64 -3.00 1.99 -2.77
C ARG A 64 -4.38 2.54 -2.40
N TRP A 65 -5.25 1.66 -1.94
CA TRP A 65 -6.63 1.98 -1.59
C TRP A 65 -6.73 2.26 -0.10
N ASN A 66 -6.98 3.52 0.28
CA ASN A 66 -7.08 3.95 1.66
C ASN A 66 -8.50 4.47 1.96
N TYR A 67 -8.93 4.33 3.21
CA TYR A 67 -10.16 4.94 3.68
C TYR A 67 -10.08 6.48 3.70
N SER A 68 -9.01 7.01 4.28
CA SER A 68 -8.70 8.43 4.37
C SER A 68 -7.18 8.64 4.50
N TYR A 69 -6.76 9.89 4.66
CA TYR A 69 -5.42 10.23 5.11
C TYR A 69 -5.22 9.82 6.57
N ALA A 70 -3.96 9.88 7.04
CA ALA A 70 -3.61 9.68 8.45
C ALA A 70 -4.48 10.55 9.36
N SER A 71 -4.88 10.04 10.52
CA SER A 71 -5.65 10.81 11.50
C SER A 71 -4.84 11.94 12.10
N THR A 72 -3.52 11.80 12.20
CA THR A 72 -2.61 12.88 12.60
C THR A 72 -2.54 14.02 11.59
N ASP A 73 -2.93 13.77 10.34
CA ASP A 73 -2.95 14.75 9.26
C ASP A 73 -4.39 15.28 9.01
N GLY A 74 -5.28 15.12 10.00
CA GLY A 74 -6.68 15.55 9.93
C GLY A 74 -7.60 14.61 9.12
N GLY A 75 -7.12 13.43 8.75
CA GLY A 75 -7.89 12.39 8.10
C GLY A 75 -8.68 11.51 9.08
N GLY A 76 -9.30 10.46 8.54
CA GLY A 76 -10.03 9.44 9.30
C GLY A 76 -9.28 8.13 9.49
N GLY A 77 -7.98 8.09 9.19
CA GLY A 77 -7.14 6.90 9.18
C GLY A 77 -7.17 6.15 7.84
N THR A 78 -6.14 5.34 7.59
CA THR A 78 -5.98 4.58 6.34
C THR A 78 -6.95 3.40 6.26
N TYR A 79 -7.40 2.93 7.42
CA TYR A 79 -8.52 2.03 7.62
C TYR A 79 -9.65 2.77 8.35
N PRO A 80 -10.93 2.45 8.10
CA PRO A 80 -12.00 2.98 8.94
C PRO A 80 -12.01 2.27 10.30
N ARG A 81 -12.94 2.64 11.18
CA ARG A 81 -13.20 1.86 12.40
C ARG A 81 -13.68 0.44 12.07
N ARG A 82 -13.44 -0.52 12.99
CA ARG A 82 -13.65 -1.96 12.75
C ARG A 82 -15.06 -2.29 12.30
N GLU A 83 -16.07 -1.59 12.80
CA GLU A 83 -17.47 -1.77 12.42
C GLU A 83 -17.75 -1.53 10.92
N ARG A 84 -16.83 -0.86 10.21
CA ARG A 84 -16.94 -0.54 8.77
C ARG A 84 -15.97 -1.32 7.89
N TYR A 85 -15.24 -2.30 8.41
CA TYR A 85 -14.27 -3.08 7.63
C TYR A 85 -14.88 -3.81 6.44
N ALA A 86 -16.09 -4.37 6.59
CA ALA A 86 -16.79 -5.02 5.49
C ALA A 86 -17.20 -4.01 4.40
N GLU A 87 -17.66 -2.81 4.78
CA GLU A 87 -17.96 -1.73 3.84
C GLU A 87 -16.71 -1.28 3.08
N PHE A 88 -15.56 -1.20 3.76
CA PHE A 88 -14.32 -0.77 3.14
C PHE A 88 -13.78 -1.81 2.16
N ALA A 89 -13.84 -3.09 2.52
CA ALA A 89 -13.50 -4.17 1.60
C ALA A 89 -14.41 -4.16 0.37
N ASP A 90 -15.71 -3.94 0.53
CA ASP A 90 -16.64 -3.81 -0.60
C ASP A 90 -16.34 -2.59 -1.48
N TRP A 91 -16.07 -1.45 -0.86
CA TRP A 91 -15.66 -0.25 -1.58
C TRP A 91 -14.37 -0.46 -2.39
N CYS A 92 -13.37 -1.16 -1.82
CA CYS A 92 -12.15 -1.54 -2.54
C CYS A 92 -12.49 -2.40 -3.76
N ARG A 93 -13.29 -3.47 -3.59
CA ARG A 93 -13.68 -4.36 -4.69
C ARG A 93 -14.40 -3.61 -5.82
N ARG A 94 -15.39 -2.78 -5.50
CA ARG A 94 -16.12 -1.98 -6.50
C ARG A 94 -15.22 -0.98 -7.21
N SER A 95 -14.32 -0.32 -6.48
CA SER A 95 -13.41 0.68 -7.03
C SER A 95 -12.36 0.04 -7.93
N ILE A 96 -11.82 -1.13 -7.54
CA ILE A 96 -10.94 -1.94 -8.39
C ILE A 96 -11.67 -2.37 -9.67
N ALA A 97 -12.90 -2.87 -9.57
CA ALA A 97 -13.69 -3.29 -10.74
C ALA A 97 -13.98 -2.14 -11.71
N ALA A 98 -14.15 -0.93 -11.20
CA ALA A 98 -14.38 0.28 -11.98
C ALA A 98 -13.09 0.89 -12.55
N SER A 99 -11.92 0.32 -12.26
CA SER A 99 -10.62 0.89 -12.64
C SER A 99 -9.96 0.17 -13.81
N LYS A 100 -9.05 0.86 -14.51
CA LYS A 100 -8.36 0.36 -15.71
C LYS A 100 -6.89 0.78 -15.75
N GLY A 101 -6.07 0.03 -16.49
CA GLY A 101 -4.66 0.36 -16.70
C GLY A 101 -3.75 0.23 -15.47
N ILE A 102 -4.22 -0.43 -14.41
CA ILE A 102 -3.47 -0.63 -13.17
C ILE A 102 -2.70 -1.95 -13.23
N TRP A 103 -1.46 -1.97 -12.75
CA TRP A 103 -0.66 -3.17 -12.68
C TRP A 103 -1.01 -4.04 -11.46
N GLY A 104 -1.24 -3.41 -10.30
CA GLY A 104 -1.66 -4.07 -9.07
C GLY A 104 -2.22 -3.11 -8.02
N HIS A 105 -2.83 -3.68 -6.98
CA HIS A 105 -3.55 -2.94 -5.94
C HIS A 105 -3.05 -3.31 -4.55
N ILE A 106 -2.88 -2.32 -3.70
CA ILE A 106 -2.46 -2.45 -2.30
C ILE A 106 -3.65 -2.04 -1.44
N ILE A 107 -4.05 -2.89 -0.49
CA ILE A 107 -5.24 -2.65 0.35
C ILE A 107 -4.80 -2.06 1.68
N GLY A 108 -4.99 -0.76 1.87
CA GLY A 108 -4.59 -0.02 3.07
C GLY A 108 -3.12 0.43 3.07
N ASN A 109 -2.74 1.11 4.16
CA ASN A 109 -1.39 1.62 4.39
C ASN A 109 -1.04 1.60 5.88
N GLU A 110 0.15 1.13 6.23
CA GLU A 110 0.79 1.26 7.55
C GLU A 110 -0.14 1.07 8.76
N PRO A 111 -0.94 -0.02 8.83
CA PRO A 111 -1.91 -0.21 9.91
C PRO A 111 -1.28 -0.31 11.31
N ASN A 112 0.02 -0.61 11.39
CA ASN A 112 0.74 -0.67 12.66
C ASN A 112 1.09 0.71 13.23
N ARG A 113 1.14 1.76 12.42
CA ARG A 113 1.49 3.11 12.88
C ARG A 113 0.30 3.79 13.55
N ARG A 114 0.50 4.38 14.75
CA ARG A 114 -0.59 5.01 15.51
C ARG A 114 -1.28 6.15 14.77
N GLY A 115 -0.51 6.98 14.07
CA GLY A 115 -1.04 8.13 13.33
C GLY A 115 -1.98 7.75 12.18
N GLU A 116 -1.87 6.53 11.67
CA GLU A 116 -2.65 6.03 10.53
C GLU A 116 -3.99 5.41 10.96
N ARG A 117 -4.23 5.25 12.27
CA ARG A 117 -5.43 4.61 12.83
C ARG A 117 -6.60 5.59 12.89
N PRO A 118 -7.85 5.15 12.69
CA PRO A 118 -9.04 5.99 12.84
C PRO A 118 -9.26 6.46 14.29
N ASP A 119 -8.81 5.66 15.25
CA ASP A 119 -8.74 5.98 16.67
C ASP A 119 -7.31 5.72 17.15
N LEU A 120 -6.65 6.75 17.65
CA LEU A 120 -5.26 6.68 18.08
C LEU A 120 -5.04 5.74 19.28
N GLY A 121 -6.09 5.43 20.04
CA GLY A 121 -6.05 4.53 21.19
C GLY A 121 -6.29 3.06 20.85
N ASP A 122 -6.70 2.75 19.62
CA ASP A 122 -7.19 1.42 19.25
C ASP A 122 -6.32 0.78 18.13
N PRO A 123 -5.39 -0.13 18.47
CA PRO A 123 -4.48 -0.71 17.50
C PRO A 123 -5.19 -1.56 16.44
N ILE A 124 -4.89 -1.32 15.17
CA ILE A 124 -5.31 -2.22 14.09
C ILE A 124 -4.43 -3.47 14.17
N THR A 125 -5.01 -4.62 14.50
CA THR A 125 -4.27 -5.87 14.69
C THR A 125 -3.96 -6.57 13.37
N ALA A 126 -3.04 -7.54 13.37
CA ALA A 126 -2.79 -8.37 12.19
C ALA A 126 -4.04 -9.15 11.74
N ILE A 127 -4.92 -9.52 12.67
CA ILE A 127 -6.21 -10.18 12.40
C ILE A 127 -7.16 -9.20 11.68
N ASP A 128 -7.21 -7.96 12.13
CA ASP A 128 -8.00 -6.90 11.50
C ASP A 128 -7.57 -6.70 10.04
N VAL A 129 -6.26 -6.56 9.80
CA VAL A 129 -5.70 -6.40 8.45
C VAL A 129 -6.02 -7.59 7.57
N ALA A 130 -5.77 -8.82 8.05
CA ALA A 130 -6.03 -10.03 7.29
C ALA A 130 -7.54 -10.19 6.98
N SER A 131 -8.43 -9.84 7.91
CA SER A 131 -9.88 -9.96 7.67
C SER A 131 -10.36 -9.01 6.56
N VAL A 132 -9.94 -7.74 6.58
CA VAL A 132 -10.24 -6.79 5.50
C VAL A 132 -9.65 -7.28 4.18
N PHE A 133 -8.38 -7.67 4.18
CA PHE A 133 -7.69 -8.08 2.97
C PHE A 133 -8.34 -9.33 2.36
N ASN A 134 -8.68 -10.34 3.14
CA ASN A 134 -9.32 -11.57 2.66
C ASN A 134 -10.71 -11.31 2.06
N LEU A 135 -11.48 -10.36 2.63
CA LEU A 135 -12.75 -9.94 2.03
C LEU A 135 -12.56 -9.31 0.64
N VAL A 136 -11.47 -8.57 0.42
CA VAL A 136 -11.12 -8.05 -0.91
C VAL A 136 -10.61 -9.17 -1.81
N TRP A 137 -9.69 -9.99 -1.33
CA TRP A 137 -9.08 -11.10 -2.06
C TRP A 137 -10.13 -12.05 -2.61
N ASN A 138 -11.02 -12.55 -1.76
CA ASN A 138 -12.02 -13.56 -2.14
C ASN A 138 -13.10 -13.03 -3.08
N GLY A 139 -13.33 -11.71 -3.12
CA GLY A 139 -14.29 -11.08 -4.02
C GLY A 139 -13.66 -10.25 -5.15
N ARG A 140 -12.35 -10.41 -5.40
CA ARG A 140 -11.64 -9.54 -6.35
C ARG A 140 -12.10 -9.75 -7.80
N PRO A 141 -12.12 -8.70 -8.63
CA PRO A 141 -12.35 -8.85 -10.07
C PRO A 141 -11.30 -9.76 -10.72
N ALA A 142 -11.71 -10.49 -11.76
CA ALA A 142 -10.80 -11.37 -12.49
C ALA A 142 -9.59 -10.59 -13.05
N GLY A 143 -8.39 -11.13 -12.84
CA GLY A 143 -7.14 -10.50 -13.29
C GLY A 143 -6.61 -9.36 -12.42
N ALA A 144 -7.34 -8.92 -11.39
CA ALA A 144 -6.82 -7.95 -10.42
C ALA A 144 -5.70 -8.58 -9.59
N ARG A 145 -4.53 -7.92 -9.56
CA ARG A 145 -3.38 -8.33 -8.72
C ARG A 145 -3.45 -7.60 -7.40
N LEU A 146 -3.39 -8.33 -6.29
CA LEU A 146 -3.50 -7.73 -4.95
C LEU A 146 -2.26 -7.98 -4.09
N SER A 147 -1.99 -7.00 -3.23
CA SER A 147 -1.06 -7.08 -2.11
C SER A 147 -1.75 -6.67 -0.82
N PRO A 148 -1.45 -7.33 0.32
CA PRO A 148 -1.69 -6.76 1.65
C PRO A 148 -1.00 -5.38 1.79
N PRO A 149 -1.36 -4.57 2.80
CA PRO A 149 -0.75 -3.25 2.99
C PRO A 149 0.76 -3.38 3.24
N ALA A 150 1.52 -2.39 2.81
CA ALA A 150 2.84 -2.18 3.40
C ALA A 150 2.65 -1.75 4.86
N ILE A 151 3.51 -2.24 5.76
CA ILE A 151 3.58 -1.81 7.16
C ILE A 151 4.73 -0.82 7.33
N ASP A 152 4.68 0.00 8.39
CA ASP A 152 5.84 0.80 8.80
C ASP A 152 6.86 -0.13 9.46
N PRO A 153 8.05 -0.37 8.86
CA PRO A 153 9.03 -1.31 9.38
C PRO A 153 9.73 -0.83 10.66
N THR A 154 9.53 0.43 11.08
CA THR A 154 10.14 1.03 12.27
C THR A 154 9.17 1.15 13.44
N ASN A 155 7.86 0.99 13.20
CA ASN A 155 6.85 1.30 14.19
C ASN A 155 6.50 0.13 15.11
N ILE A 156 6.82 0.30 16.40
CA ILE A 156 6.55 -0.67 17.46
C ILE A 156 5.27 -0.38 18.29
N GLU A 157 4.48 0.64 17.92
CA GLU A 157 3.32 1.11 18.71
C GLU A 157 2.13 0.14 18.66
N THR A 158 2.10 -0.80 17.73
CA THR A 158 1.13 -1.92 17.71
C THR A 158 1.76 -3.22 18.18
N ALA A 159 2.91 -3.57 17.61
CA ALA A 159 3.66 -4.79 17.88
C ALA A 159 5.05 -4.70 17.20
N GLU A 160 5.94 -5.64 17.47
CA GLU A 160 7.20 -5.78 16.73
C GLU A 160 6.90 -5.95 15.22
N PRO A 161 7.40 -5.06 14.33
CA PRO A 161 7.02 -4.99 12.92
C PRO A 161 7.12 -6.30 12.15
N ARG A 162 8.24 -7.05 12.29
CA ARG A 162 8.43 -8.32 11.59
C ARG A 162 7.43 -9.36 12.09
N GLY A 163 7.22 -9.44 13.40
CA GLY A 163 6.22 -10.30 14.03
C GLY A 163 4.79 -9.96 13.60
N TYR A 164 4.47 -8.67 13.50
CA TYR A 164 3.18 -8.18 13.01
C TYR A 164 2.96 -8.56 11.54
N TRP A 165 3.96 -8.34 10.69
CA TRP A 165 3.88 -8.70 9.27
C TRP A 165 3.73 -10.20 9.06
N ARG A 166 4.53 -11.00 9.77
CA ARG A 166 4.42 -12.45 9.72
C ARG A 166 3.01 -12.92 10.08
N GLN A 167 2.40 -12.34 11.12
CA GLN A 167 1.04 -12.68 11.52
C GLN A 167 0.00 -12.36 10.44
N ILE A 168 0.18 -11.27 9.68
CA ILE A 168 -0.66 -10.96 8.52
C ILE A 168 -0.48 -12.05 7.47
N LEU A 169 0.76 -12.35 7.07
CA LEU A 169 1.06 -13.33 6.03
C LEU A 169 0.56 -14.74 6.36
N GLU A 170 0.60 -15.15 7.62
CA GLU A 170 0.06 -16.43 8.09
C GLU A 170 -1.47 -16.54 7.99
N ARG A 171 -2.18 -15.40 7.82
CA ARG A 171 -3.65 -15.32 7.89
C ARG A 171 -4.32 -14.92 6.58
N ILE A 172 -3.57 -14.37 5.63
CA ILE A 172 -4.14 -14.01 4.33
C ILE A 172 -4.36 -15.24 3.45
N ASP A 173 -5.45 -15.22 2.68
CA ASP A 173 -5.84 -16.34 1.81
C ASP A 173 -5.00 -16.41 0.52
N GLY A 174 -4.18 -15.39 0.25
CA GLY A 174 -3.23 -15.36 -0.86
C GLY A 174 -2.73 -13.94 -1.13
N ALA A 175 -1.79 -13.81 -2.06
CA ALA A 175 -1.33 -12.52 -2.57
C ALA A 175 -0.69 -12.74 -3.94
N ASP A 176 -0.77 -11.74 -4.83
CA ASP A 176 -0.08 -11.77 -6.12
C ASP A 176 1.31 -11.13 -6.02
N PHE A 177 1.49 -10.21 -5.07
CA PHE A 177 2.75 -9.55 -4.74
C PHE A 177 2.70 -9.00 -3.31
N PHE A 178 3.85 -8.53 -2.81
CA PHE A 178 3.96 -7.89 -1.51
C PHE A 178 4.54 -6.48 -1.66
N ALA A 179 3.80 -5.48 -1.18
CA ALA A 179 4.29 -4.13 -0.97
C ALA A 179 4.96 -4.05 0.41
N VAL A 180 6.15 -3.46 0.46
CA VAL A 180 6.94 -3.30 1.68
C VAL A 180 7.51 -1.89 1.69
N HIS A 181 7.36 -1.18 2.81
CA HIS A 181 8.11 0.05 3.03
C HIS A 181 9.49 -0.30 3.58
N ALA A 182 10.49 0.46 3.15
CA ALA A 182 11.84 0.38 3.66
C ALA A 182 12.28 1.79 4.02
N TYR A 183 12.77 1.95 5.24
CA TYR A 183 13.32 3.18 5.74
C TYR A 183 14.81 3.00 6.03
N SER A 184 15.57 4.09 5.91
CA SER A 184 16.99 4.14 6.22
C SER A 184 17.26 4.45 7.69
N TYR A 185 16.26 4.33 8.57
CA TYR A 185 16.34 4.64 9.99
C TYR A 185 15.62 3.56 10.80
N GLY A 186 16.00 3.42 12.07
CA GLY A 186 15.38 2.48 13.03
C GLY A 186 14.26 3.09 13.87
N SER A 187 13.63 2.27 14.72
CA SER A 187 12.53 2.70 15.62
C SER A 187 12.92 3.84 16.59
N GLU A 188 14.20 3.93 16.94
CA GLU A 188 14.74 4.91 17.90
C GLU A 188 15.19 6.22 17.22
N GLN A 189 15.11 6.31 15.89
CA GLN A 189 15.63 7.44 15.12
C GLN A 189 14.49 8.24 14.50
N HIS A 190 14.56 9.57 14.64
CA HIS A 190 13.61 10.45 13.95
C HIS A 190 13.88 10.43 12.43
N PRO A 191 12.86 10.55 11.57
CA PRO A 191 13.06 10.62 10.11
C PRO A 191 13.97 11.76 9.64
N GLU A 192 14.12 12.80 10.46
CA GLU A 192 15.01 13.95 10.23
C GLU A 192 16.40 13.79 10.86
N SER A 193 16.72 12.60 11.40
CA SER A 193 18.04 12.35 11.99
C SER A 193 19.14 12.58 10.96
N GLU A 194 20.18 13.32 11.35
CA GLU A 194 21.39 13.49 10.55
C GLU A 194 22.33 12.27 10.62
N ASP A 195 22.00 11.29 11.46
CA ASP A 195 22.76 10.05 11.58
C ASP A 195 22.99 9.41 10.22
N ARG A 196 24.23 8.99 9.99
CA ARG A 196 24.63 8.21 8.81
C ARG A 196 24.92 6.80 9.29
N PHE A 197 24.64 5.84 8.42
CA PHE A 197 25.19 4.50 8.63
C PHE A 197 26.71 4.61 8.71
N GLY A 198 27.29 4.04 9.77
CA GLY A 198 28.72 4.07 10.02
C GLY A 198 29.50 2.95 9.32
N ASP A 199 28.79 1.92 8.83
CA ASP A 199 29.38 0.65 8.42
C ASP A 199 28.77 0.13 7.10
N PHE A 200 29.63 -0.14 6.11
CA PHE A 200 29.26 -0.75 4.83
C PHE A 200 28.49 -2.08 5.02
N PRO A 201 27.45 -2.39 4.21
CA PRO A 201 27.06 -1.75 2.95
C PRO A 201 25.95 -0.71 3.11
N LEU A 202 25.98 0.10 4.16
CA LEU A 202 25.20 1.34 4.24
C LEU A 202 26.06 2.49 4.77
#